data_AF-A0A9D8CFQ3-F1
#
_entry.id   AF-A0A9D8CFQ3-F1
#
_cell.length_a   1.000
_cell.length_b   1.000
_cell.length_c   1.000
_cell.angle_alpha   90.00
_cell.angle_beta   90.00
_cell.angle_gamma   90.00
#
_symmetry.space_group_name_H-M   'P 1'
#
loop_
_entity.id
_entity.type
_entity.pdbx_description
1 polymer ?
#
loop_
_entity_poly.entity_id
_entity_poly.type
_entity_poly.pdbx_seq_one_letter_code
_entity_poly.pdbx_strand_id
1 'polypeptide(L)'
;MASPSEISDELDALASPLDSGVATPERLCTIANRAYCAAFRVLCDLLNIDPAQRGAHEMLRTEVLAVGHFQNPTIRLARLYVNDLYRTRVDADYGWHDRKRTVTAMRARLALHQARQILEAAR
;
A
#
# COMPACT_ATOMS: atom_id res chain seq x y z
N MET A 1 -8.07 9.39 12.24
CA MET A 1 -7.16 8.99 11.14
C MET A 1 -5.73 9.17 11.61
N ALA A 2 -4.80 8.34 11.12
CA ALA A 2 -3.38 8.49 11.44
C ALA A 2 -2.83 9.72 10.71
N SER A 3 -2.04 10.52 11.39
CA SER A 3 -1.36 11.68 10.81
C SER A 3 -0.32 11.25 9.75
N PRO A 4 0.02 12.14 8.78
CA PRO A 4 1.04 11.85 7.78
C PRO A 4 2.43 11.51 8.36
N SER A 5 2.77 12.04 9.54
CA SER A 5 3.99 11.70 10.27
C SER A 5 3.95 10.28 10.83
N GLU A 6 2.84 9.87 11.46
CA GLU A 6 2.67 8.51 11.98
C GLU A 6 2.76 7.46 10.85
N ILE A 7 2.21 7.78 9.68
CA ILE A 7 2.30 6.91 8.49
C ILE A 7 3.75 6.85 7.98
N SER A 8 4.48 7.96 8.00
CA SER A 8 5.90 8.01 7.63
C SER A 8 6.76 7.13 8.55
N ASP A 9 6.60 7.30 9.87
CA ASP A 9 7.33 6.54 10.88
C ASP A 9 7.04 5.04 10.76
N GLU A 10 5.79 4.67 10.48
CA GLU A 10 5.41 3.28 10.20
C GLU A 10 6.14 2.74 8.96
N LEU A 11 6.17 3.48 7.86
CA LEU A 11 6.84 3.05 6.62
C LEU A 11 8.36 2.91 6.81
N ASP A 12 8.98 3.78 7.62
CA ASP A 12 10.40 3.71 7.94
C ASP A 12 10.75 2.52 8.83
N ALA A 13 9.92 2.24 9.83
CA ALA A 13 10.07 1.04 10.68
C ALA A 13 9.96 -0.27 9.87
N LEU A 14 9.16 -0.28 8.79
CA LEU A 14 8.99 -1.45 7.92
C LEU A 14 10.15 -1.65 6.93
N ALA A 15 10.90 -0.61 6.61
CA ALA A 15 12.04 -0.70 5.69
C ALA A 15 13.27 -1.35 6.33
N SER A 16 13.52 -1.06 7.62
CA SER A 16 14.70 -1.55 8.36
C SER A 16 14.95 -3.08 8.26
N PRO A 17 13.93 -3.96 8.36
CA PRO A 17 14.12 -5.41 8.19
C PRO A 17 14.46 -5.87 6.76
N LEU A 18 14.20 -5.06 5.73
CA LEU A 18 14.51 -5.40 4.34
C LEU A 18 15.96 -5.07 3.97
N ASP A 19 16.53 -4.08 4.64
CA ASP A 19 17.90 -3.60 4.38
C ASP A 19 18.95 -4.54 4.99
N SER A 20 18.60 -5.29 6.03
CA SER A 20 19.46 -6.30 6.65
C SER A 20 19.64 -7.59 5.81
N GLY A 21 18.87 -7.75 4.73
CA GLY A 21 18.95 -8.92 3.84
C GLY A 21 18.38 -10.23 4.39
N VAL A 22 17.85 -10.23 5.62
CA VAL A 22 17.32 -11.43 6.30
C VAL A 22 15.86 -11.18 6.70
N ALA A 23 14.94 -11.38 5.77
CA ALA A 23 13.50 -11.30 6.03
C ALA A 23 12.84 -12.65 5.73
N THR A 24 12.14 -13.22 6.71
CA THR A 24 11.33 -14.43 6.49
C THR A 24 10.15 -14.13 5.56
N PRO A 25 9.60 -15.12 4.84
CA PRO A 25 8.41 -14.92 4.03
C PRO A 25 7.23 -14.27 4.79
N GLU A 26 7.04 -14.64 6.07
CA GLU A 26 6.00 -14.04 6.95
C GLU A 26 6.22 -12.54 7.12
N ARG A 27 7.48 -12.16 7.33
CA ARG A 27 7.88 -10.77 7.51
C ARG A 27 7.69 -9.99 6.20
N LEU A 28 8.01 -10.59 5.06
CA LEU A 28 7.79 -10.00 3.74
C LEU A 28 6.29 -9.76 3.46
N CYS A 29 5.43 -10.73 3.75
CA CYS A 29 3.99 -10.58 3.65
C CYS A 29 3.47 -9.49 4.59
N THR A 30 3.96 -9.46 5.84
CA THR A 30 3.60 -8.43 6.82
C THR A 30 3.96 -7.03 6.33
N ILE A 31 5.16 -6.86 5.79
CA ILE A 31 5.64 -5.59 5.26
C ILE A 31 4.78 -5.14 4.07
N ALA A 32 4.53 -6.03 3.11
CA ALA A 32 3.69 -5.73 1.97
C ALA A 32 2.26 -5.33 2.38
N ASN A 33 1.66 -6.05 3.33
CA ASN A 33 0.30 -5.76 3.80
C ASN A 33 0.25 -4.41 4.53
N ARG A 34 1.21 -4.14 5.42
CA ARG A 34 1.26 -2.86 6.14
C ARG A 34 1.57 -1.67 5.23
N ALA A 35 2.45 -1.84 4.24
CA ALA A 35 2.69 -0.83 3.21
C ALA A 35 1.41 -0.51 2.42
N TYR A 36 0.64 -1.54 2.03
CA TYR A 36 -0.66 -1.35 1.40
C TYR A 36 -1.64 -0.58 2.32
N CYS A 37 -1.76 -0.99 3.59
CA CYS A 37 -2.66 -0.32 4.55
C CYS A 37 -2.27 1.14 4.83
N ALA A 38 -0.98 1.47 4.81
CA ALA A 38 -0.50 2.85 4.88
C ALA A 38 -0.96 3.66 3.67
N ALA A 39 -0.69 3.18 2.45
CA ALA A 39 -1.14 3.84 1.22
C ALA A 39 -2.68 3.96 1.14
N PHE A 40 -3.39 2.93 1.57
CA PHE A 40 -4.86 2.90 1.61
C PHE A 40 -5.41 4.00 2.51
N ARG A 41 -4.87 4.19 3.72
CA ARG A 41 -5.30 5.28 4.63
C ARG A 41 -5.11 6.65 4.00
N VAL A 42 -3.94 6.92 3.40
CA VAL A 42 -3.66 8.19 2.72
C VAL A 42 -4.69 8.45 1.60
N LEU A 43 -4.98 7.42 0.80
CA LEU A 43 -5.92 7.54 -0.31
C LEU A 43 -7.38 7.66 0.13
N CYS A 44 -7.76 6.99 1.23
CA CYS A 44 -9.07 7.17 1.86
C CYS A 44 -9.25 8.61 2.32
N ASP A 45 -8.24 9.19 2.96
CA ASP A 45 -8.28 10.58 3.44
C ASP A 45 -8.40 11.56 2.25
N LEU A 46 -7.65 11.34 1.16
CA LEU A 46 -7.72 12.17 -0.05
C LEU A 46 -9.05 12.08 -0.81
N LEU A 47 -9.66 10.90 -0.83
CA LEU A 47 -10.90 10.64 -1.55
C LEU A 47 -12.15 10.76 -0.65
N ASN A 48 -11.95 11.09 0.62
CA ASN A 48 -13.00 11.15 1.64
C ASN A 48 -13.81 9.85 1.73
N ILE A 49 -13.11 8.70 1.68
CA ILE A 49 -13.68 7.35 1.81
C ILE A 49 -13.51 6.90 3.25
N ASP A 50 -14.58 6.41 3.87
CA ASP A 50 -14.49 5.78 5.19
C ASP A 50 -13.77 4.41 5.08
N PRO A 51 -12.58 4.24 5.68
CA PRO A 51 -11.85 2.98 5.62
C PRO A 51 -12.56 1.83 6.36
N ALA A 52 -13.50 2.12 7.27
CA ALA A 52 -14.30 1.10 7.97
C ALA A 52 -15.50 0.60 7.14
N GLN A 53 -15.82 1.28 6.03
CA GLN A 53 -16.92 0.88 5.18
C GLN A 53 -16.64 -0.48 4.54
N ARG A 54 -17.65 -1.36 4.57
CA ARG A 54 -17.58 -2.64 3.86
C ARG A 54 -17.36 -2.37 2.36
N GLY A 55 -16.28 -2.94 1.82
CA GLY A 55 -15.90 -2.74 0.42
C GLY A 55 -15.09 -1.48 0.15
N ALA A 56 -14.55 -0.81 1.17
CA ALA A 56 -13.74 0.40 1.00
C ALA A 56 -12.51 0.16 0.11
N HIS A 57 -11.91 -1.03 0.12
CA HIS A 57 -10.80 -1.39 -0.77
C HIS A 57 -11.23 -1.43 -2.25
N GLU A 58 -12.35 -2.06 -2.56
CA GLU A 58 -12.92 -2.09 -3.91
C GLU A 58 -13.39 -0.69 -4.36
N MET A 59 -13.98 0.07 -3.45
CA MET A 59 -14.44 1.43 -3.70
C MET A 59 -13.26 2.34 -4.02
N LEU A 60 -12.21 2.35 -3.18
CA LEU A 60 -11.00 3.12 -3.42
C LEU A 60 -10.33 2.75 -4.74
N ARG A 61 -10.28 1.47 -5.10
CA ARG A 61 -9.78 1.06 -6.41
C ARG A 61 -10.62 1.65 -7.55
N THR A 62 -11.93 1.70 -7.38
CA THR A 62 -12.87 2.25 -8.38
C THR A 62 -12.73 3.77 -8.50
N GLU A 63 -12.72 4.47 -7.37
CA GLU A 63 -12.58 5.93 -7.28
C GLU A 63 -11.22 6.40 -7.79
N VAL A 64 -10.12 5.77 -7.37
CA VAL A 64 -8.78 6.09 -7.89
C VAL A 64 -8.74 5.93 -9.41
N LEU A 65 -9.37 4.88 -9.96
CA LEU A 65 -9.41 4.64 -11.40
C LEU A 65 -10.45 5.49 -12.16
N ALA A 66 -11.35 6.18 -11.46
CA ALA A 66 -12.37 7.01 -12.07
C ALA A 66 -11.76 8.17 -12.85
N VAL A 67 -12.39 8.52 -13.98
CA VAL A 67 -11.93 9.57 -14.91
C VAL A 67 -11.96 10.96 -14.24
N GLY A 68 -12.81 11.18 -13.24
CA GLY A 68 -13.00 12.49 -12.61
C GLY A 68 -11.76 13.09 -11.93
N HIS A 69 -10.76 12.28 -11.58
CA HIS A 69 -9.62 12.72 -10.77
C HIS A 69 -8.33 13.01 -11.56
N PHE A 70 -8.37 13.09 -12.89
CA PHE A 70 -7.17 13.31 -13.72
C PHE A 70 -6.40 14.60 -13.41
N GLN A 71 -7.07 15.60 -12.84
CA GLN A 71 -6.48 16.89 -12.47
C GLN A 71 -5.64 16.82 -11.18
N ASN A 72 -5.86 15.80 -10.34
CA ASN A 72 -5.11 15.65 -9.09
C ASN A 72 -3.86 14.78 -9.34
N PRO A 73 -2.64 15.35 -9.24
CA PRO A 73 -1.41 14.63 -9.54
C PRO A 73 -1.17 13.43 -8.61
N THR A 74 -1.62 13.53 -7.35
CA THR A 74 -1.54 12.47 -6.33
C THR A 74 -2.43 11.30 -6.70
N ILE A 75 -3.68 11.54 -7.09
CA ILE A 75 -4.60 10.47 -7.52
C ILE A 75 -4.09 9.82 -8.80
N ARG A 76 -3.53 10.62 -9.72
CA ARG A 76 -2.90 10.09 -10.94
C ARG A 76 -1.70 9.18 -10.63
N LEU A 77 -0.85 9.54 -9.67
CA LEU A 77 0.25 8.70 -9.21
C LEU A 77 -0.28 7.42 -8.54
N ALA A 78 -1.28 7.56 -7.67
CA ALA A 78 -1.92 6.45 -7.00
C ALA A 78 -2.52 5.43 -7.97
N ARG A 79 -3.08 5.86 -9.11
CA ARG A 79 -3.57 4.95 -10.17
C ARG A 79 -2.50 4.02 -10.71
N LEU A 80 -1.27 4.52 -10.84
CA LEU A 80 -0.16 3.70 -11.33
C LEU A 80 0.18 2.57 -10.35
N TYR A 81 0.02 2.82 -9.04
CA TYR A 81 0.49 1.91 -8.00
C TYR A 81 -0.61 1.08 -7.32
N VAL A 82 -1.86 1.55 -7.28
CA VAL A 82 -2.94 0.95 -6.49
C VAL A 82 -3.22 -0.50 -6.88
N ASN A 83 -3.13 -0.83 -8.17
CA ASN A 83 -3.34 -2.20 -8.64
C ASN A 83 -2.20 -3.14 -8.21
N ASP A 84 -0.95 -2.68 -8.28
CA ASP A 84 0.22 -3.46 -7.87
C ASP A 84 0.26 -3.63 -6.36
N LEU A 85 -0.03 -2.57 -5.61
CA LEU A 85 -0.19 -2.60 -4.15
C LEU A 85 -1.31 -3.57 -3.75
N TYR A 86 -2.48 -3.50 -4.39
CA TYR A 86 -3.60 -4.39 -4.09
C TYR A 86 -3.28 -5.86 -4.42
N ARG A 87 -2.66 -6.14 -5.57
CA ARG A 87 -2.22 -7.50 -5.93
C ARG A 87 -1.19 -8.02 -4.93
N THR A 88 -0.24 -7.19 -4.53
CA THR A 88 0.79 -7.58 -3.56
C THR A 88 0.19 -7.84 -2.18
N ARG A 89 -0.83 -7.08 -1.77
CA ARG A 89 -1.64 -7.36 -0.56
C ARG A 89 -2.38 -8.70 -0.66
N VAL A 90 -3.05 -8.96 -1.78
CA VAL A 90 -3.74 -10.24 -2.03
C VAL A 90 -2.74 -11.40 -1.97
N ASP A 91 -1.58 -11.26 -2.62
CA ASP A 91 -0.52 -12.27 -2.54
C ASP A 91 0.04 -12.40 -1.11
N ALA A 92 0.10 -11.32 -0.33
CA ALA A 92 0.49 -11.39 1.08
C ALA A 92 -0.53 -12.15 1.95
N ASP A 93 -1.82 -11.91 1.74
CA ASP A 93 -2.91 -12.52 2.49
C ASP A 93 -3.08 -14.02 2.15
N TYR A 94 -3.03 -14.38 0.87
CA TYR A 94 -3.27 -15.75 0.41
C TYR A 94 -1.99 -16.55 0.20
N GLY A 95 -0.87 -15.90 -0.08
CA GLY A 95 0.43 -16.52 -0.37
C GLY A 95 1.08 -17.20 0.82
N TRP A 96 0.62 -16.95 2.03
CA TRP A 96 1.01 -17.73 3.20
C TRP A 96 0.60 -19.21 3.07
N HIS A 97 -0.56 -19.45 2.45
CA HIS A 97 -1.12 -20.79 2.28
C HIS A 97 -0.70 -21.45 0.95
N ASP A 98 -0.38 -20.65 -0.07
CA ASP A 98 0.06 -21.12 -1.39
C ASP A 98 1.55 -20.80 -1.62
N ARG A 99 2.41 -21.83 -1.54
CA ARG A 99 3.87 -21.70 -1.75
C ARG A 99 4.25 -21.12 -3.13
N LYS A 100 3.33 -21.04 -4.08
CA LYS A 100 3.56 -20.44 -5.41
C LYS A 100 3.28 -18.93 -5.47
N ARG A 101 2.67 -18.34 -4.44
CA ARG A 101 2.26 -16.92 -4.41
C ARG A 101 2.90 -16.13 -3.26
N THR A 102 4.13 -16.48 -2.88
CA THR A 102 4.81 -15.82 -1.77
C THR A 102 5.35 -14.44 -2.19
N VAL A 103 5.23 -13.47 -1.29
CA VAL A 103 5.78 -12.13 -1.50
C VAL A 103 7.31 -12.20 -1.46
N THR A 104 7.96 -11.74 -2.53
CA THR A 104 9.42 -11.63 -2.59
C THR A 104 9.91 -10.35 -1.93
N ALA A 105 11.19 -10.32 -1.53
CA ALA A 105 11.81 -9.11 -0.98
C ALA A 105 11.68 -7.91 -1.95
N MET A 106 11.80 -8.15 -3.26
CA MET A 106 11.63 -7.12 -4.28
C MET A 106 10.19 -6.57 -4.31
N ARG A 107 9.16 -7.42 -4.21
CA ARG A 107 7.76 -6.96 -4.17
C ARG A 107 7.42 -6.21 -2.88
N ALA A 108 7.96 -6.65 -1.73
CA ALA A 108 7.81 -5.93 -0.47
C ALA A 108 8.48 -4.54 -0.51
N ARG A 109 9.70 -4.44 -1.07
CA ARG A 109 10.40 -3.16 -1.28
C ARG A 109 9.62 -2.24 -2.23
N LEU A 110 9.11 -2.78 -3.32
CA LEU A 110 8.30 -2.02 -4.28
C LEU A 110 7.04 -1.46 -3.60
N ALA A 111 6.34 -2.28 -2.81
CA ALA A 111 5.15 -1.83 -2.08
C ALA A 111 5.46 -0.69 -1.09
N LEU A 112 6.56 -0.79 -0.33
CA LEU A 112 7.00 0.31 0.56
C LEU A 112 7.34 1.57 -0.22
N HIS A 113 8.08 1.44 -1.32
CA HIS A 113 8.44 2.58 -2.16
C HIS A 113 7.19 3.28 -2.70
N GLN A 114 6.24 2.52 -3.26
CA GLN A 114 4.99 3.06 -3.77
C GLN A 114 4.14 3.73 -2.68
N ALA A 115 4.06 3.14 -1.48
CA ALA A 115 3.36 3.74 -0.36
C ALA A 115 3.97 5.08 0.07
N ARG A 116 5.30 5.18 0.11
CA ARG A 116 6.01 6.44 0.38
C ARG A 116 5.75 7.50 -0.69
N GLN A 117 5.77 7.11 -1.96
CA GLN A 117 5.48 8.03 -3.07
C GLN A 117 4.05 8.59 -3.00
N ILE A 118 3.07 7.77 -2.63
CA ILE A 118 1.69 8.21 -2.42
C ILE A 118 1.60 9.16 -1.22
N LEU A 119 2.24 8.83 -0.10
CA LEU A 119 2.28 9.70 1.07
C LEU A 119 2.91 11.06 0.77
N GLU A 120 4.06 11.07 0.07
CA GLU A 120 4.75 12.30 -0.29
C GLU A 120 3.93 13.16 -1.25
N ALA A 121 3.26 12.55 -2.22
CA ALA A 121 2.39 13.28 -3.13
C ALA A 121 1.10 13.79 -2.46
N ALA A 122 0.72 13.26 -1.29
CA ALA A 122 -0.45 13.70 -0.54
C ALA A 122 -0.16 14.85 0.45
N ARG A 123 1.12 15.17 0.66
CA ARG A 123 1.59 16.32 1.44
C ARG A 123 1.55 17.59 0.59
#